data_AF-A0A941GMU8-F1
#
_entry.id   AF-A0A941GMU8-F1
#
_cell.length_a   1.000
_cell.length_b   1.000
_cell.length_c   1.000
_cell.angle_alpha   90.00
_cell.angle_beta   90.00
_cell.angle_gamma   90.00
#
_symmetry.space_group_name_H-M   'P 1'
#
loop_
_entity.id
_entity.type
_entity.pdbx_description
1 polymer ?
#
loop_
_entity_poly.entity_id
_entity_poly.type
_entity_poly.pdbx_seq_one_letter_code
_entity_poly.pdbx_strand_id
1 'polypeptide(L)' 'MTLLKRWESPRREGRNDKGKGGSARQRQLRKREQLLRKKLKENNQKTQGNTSRGREINLFPPFLSA' A
#
# COMPACT_ATOMS: atom_id res chain seq x y z
N MET A 1 34.33 8.11 -18.50
CA MET A 1 33.97 8.76 -17.22
C MET A 1 32.83 9.73 -17.48
N THR A 2 31.58 9.30 -17.31
CA THR A 2 30.41 10.15 -17.54
C THR A 2 30.02 10.85 -16.24
N LEU A 3 30.28 12.15 -16.15
CA LEU A 3 29.83 12.98 -15.04
C LEU A 3 28.34 13.33 -15.25
N LEU A 4 27.46 12.73 -14.45
CA LEU A 4 26.02 12.98 -14.52
C LEU A 4 25.66 14.28 -13.78
N LYS A 5 24.81 15.12 -14.38
CA LYS A 5 24.41 16.41 -13.79
C LYS A 5 23.61 16.17 -12.50
N ARG A 6 23.78 17.07 -11.51
CA ARG A 6 23.15 16.97 -10.18
C ARG A 6 21.61 16.87 -10.19
N TRP A 7 20.97 17.29 -11.28
CA TRP A 7 19.53 17.24 -11.50
C TRP A 7 19.09 16.05 -12.38
N GLU A 8 20.03 15.31 -12.97
CA GLU A 8 19.80 14.01 -13.60
C GLU A 8 20.08 12.89 -12.58
N SER A 9 19.15 11.94 -12.44
CA SER A 9 19.27 10.75 -11.56
C SER A 9 20.11 9.68 -12.27
N PRO A 10 20.97 8.86 -11.61
CA PRO A 10 20.53 7.98 -10.52
C PRO A 10 20.93 8.49 -9.14
N ARG A 11 20.00 9.19 -8.49
CA ARG A 11 19.98 9.26 -7.04
C ARG A 11 19.80 7.83 -6.56
N ARG A 12 20.83 7.28 -5.93
CA ARG A 12 20.80 5.98 -5.25
C ARG A 12 19.47 5.79 -4.53
N GLU A 13 18.90 4.60 -4.65
CA GLU A 13 17.73 4.19 -3.89
C GLU A 13 18.00 4.44 -2.39
N GLY A 14 17.00 4.97 -1.68
CA GLY A 14 17.10 5.22 -0.24
C GLY A 14 17.67 6.57 0.22
N ARG A 15 18.06 7.49 -0.68
CA ARG A 15 18.41 8.88 -0.29
C ARG A 15 17.24 9.61 0.37
N ASN A 16 16.02 9.31 -0.07
CA ASN A 16 14.79 9.96 0.40
C ASN A 16 14.19 9.28 1.63
N ASP A 17 14.77 8.19 2.13
CA ASP A 17 14.26 7.48 3.30
C ASP A 17 14.73 8.12 4.62
N LYS A 18 15.83 8.89 4.55
CA LYS A 18 16.40 9.62 5.70
C LYS A 18 15.97 11.10 5.63
N GLY A 19 15.56 11.67 6.77
CA GLY A 19 15.18 13.08 6.90
C GLY A 19 13.67 13.34 7.03
N LYS A 20 13.27 14.62 7.04
CA LYS A 20 11.87 15.05 7.27
C LYS A 20 10.90 14.49 6.22
N GLY A 21 11.27 14.51 4.94
CA GLY A 21 10.44 13.99 3.85
C GLY A 21 10.27 12.47 3.87
N GLY A 22 11.35 11.74 4.12
CA GLY A 22 11.33 10.27 4.22
C GLY A 22 10.54 9.76 5.40
N SER A 23 10.78 10.32 6.58
CA SER A 23 10.03 9.97 7.79
C SER A 23 8.54 10.31 7.68
N ALA A 24 8.18 11.45 7.06
CA ALA A 24 6.79 11.79 6.76
C ALA A 24 6.14 10.76 5.81
N ARG A 25 6.83 10.35 4.74
CA ARG A 25 6.35 9.33 3.81
C ARG A 25 6.17 7.97 4.50
N GLN A 26 7.12 7.54 5.33
CA GLN A 26 7.00 6.31 6.11
C GLN A 26 5.79 6.34 7.07
N ARG A 27 5.53 7.49 7.71
CA ARG A 27 4.34 7.67 8.56
C ARG A 27 3.04 7.56 7.76
N GLN A 28 2.98 8.12 6.56
CA GLN A 28 1.81 7.99 5.67
C GLN A 28 1.55 6.53 5.27
N LEU A 29 2.62 5.78 4.92
CA LEU A 29 2.51 4.37 4.58
C LEU A 29 2.00 3.54 5.77
N ARG A 30 2.59 3.71 6.95
CA ARG A 30 2.13 3.04 8.19
C ARG A 30 0.65 3.35 8.49
N LYS A 31 0.22 4.60 8.32
CA LYS A 31 -1.18 4.99 8.53
C LYS A 31 -2.11 4.28 7.53
N ARG A 32 -1.73 4.22 6.26
CA ARG A 32 -2.48 3.50 5.21
C ARG A 32 -2.60 2.01 5.53
N GLU A 33 -1.50 1.36 5.91
CA GLU A 33 -1.46 -0.05 6.27
C GLU A 33 -2.33 -0.36 7.51
N GLN A 34 -2.27 0.48 8.54
CA GLN A 34 -3.11 0.32 9.73
C GLN A 34 -4.60 0.44 9.41
N LEU A 35 -4.97 1.42 8.57
CA LEU A 35 -6.35 1.57 8.10
C LEU A 35 -6.81 0.37 7.29
N LEU A 36 -5.94 -0.16 6.41
CA LEU A 36 -6.24 -1.37 5.65
C LEU A 36 -6.47 -2.58 6.58
N ARG A 37 -5.60 -2.78 7.57
CA ARG A 37 -5.75 -3.85 8.57
C ARG A 37 -7.07 -3.76 9.33
N LYS A 38 -7.46 -2.55 9.74
CA LYS A 38 -8.77 -2.32 10.40
C LYS A 38 -9.93 -2.70 9.49
N LYS A 39 -9.95 -2.21 8.24
CA LYS A 39 -10.99 -2.54 7.26
C LYS A 39 -11.11 -4.04 7.00
N LEU A 40 -9.98 -4.73 6.83
CA LEU A 40 -9.97 -6.19 6.63
C LEU A 40 -10.50 -6.94 7.86
N LYS A 41 -10.14 -6.50 9.07
CA LYS A 41 -10.65 -7.09 10.31
C LYS A 41 -12.15 -6.85 10.49
N GLU A 42 -12.62 -5.63 10.23
CA GLU A 42 -14.05 -5.27 10.28
C GLU A 42 -14.89 -6.08 9.29
N ASN A 43 -14.39 -6.29 8.06
CA ASN A 43 -15.07 -7.14 7.06
C ASN A 43 -15.20 -8.59 7.54
N ASN A 44 -14.17 -9.14 8.18
CA ASN A 44 -14.22 -10.50 8.73
C ASN A 44 -15.15 -10.63 9.96
N GLN A 45 -15.29 -9.57 10.76
CA GLN A 45 -16.20 -9.56 11.91
C GLN A 45 -17.67 -9.47 11.49
N LYS A 46 -17.98 -8.76 10.41
CA LYS A 46 -19.34 -8.67 9.86
C LYS A 46 -19.80 -10.00 9.22
N THR A 47 -18.89 -10.79 8.67
CA THR A 47 -19.21 -12.09 8.06
C THR A 47 -19.36 -13.24 9.05
N GLN A 48 -18.69 -13.19 10.21
CA GLN A 48 -18.82 -14.24 11.23
C GLN A 48 -20.19 -14.22 11.95
N GLY A 49 -20.97 -13.13 11.81
CA GLY A 49 -22.29 -13.00 12.44
C GLY A 49 -23.49 -13.47 11.60
N ASN A 50 -23.31 -13.86 10.33
CA ASN A 50 -24.42 -14.27 9.47
C ASN A 50 -24.00 -15.38 8.50
N THR A 51 -24.25 -16.62 8.94
CA THR A 51 -24.85 -17.74 8.18
C THR A 51 -24.32 -18.03 6.76
N SER A 52 -23.77 -19.23 6.64
CA SER A 52 -23.87 -20.12 5.47
C SER A 52 -24.74 -19.64 4.30
N ARG A 53 -24.10 -19.39 3.15
CA ARG A 53 -24.46 -19.88 1.80
C ARG A 53 -23.67 -19.13 0.73
N GLY A 54 -23.40 -19.85 -0.36
CA GLY A 54 -22.51 -19.50 -1.46
C GLY A 54 -22.60 -18.05 -1.92
N ARG A 55 -21.44 -17.41 -1.96
CA ARG A 55 -21.23 -16.19 -2.73
C ARG A 55 -19.93 -16.40 -3.49
N GLU A 56 -20.03 -16.63 -4.78
CA GLU A 56 -18.91 -16.47 -5.70
C GLU A 56 -18.52 -15.00 -5.67
N ILE A 57 -17.58 -14.66 -4.79
CA ILE A 57 -17.03 -13.32 -4.71
C ILE A 57 -15.98 -13.29 -5.81
N ASN A 58 -16.26 -12.56 -6.90
CA ASN A 58 -15.25 -12.23 -7.90
C ASN A 58 -14.06 -11.59 -7.18
N LEU A 59 -13.04 -12.41 -6.91
CA LEU A 59 -11.88 -12.07 -6.10
C LEU A 59 -10.87 -11.20 -6.88
N PHE A 60 -11.18 -10.91 -8.14
CA PHE A 60 -10.32 -10.17 -9.05
C PHE A 60 -10.74 -8.69 -9.13
N PRO A 61 -9.81 -7.76 -8.92
CA PRO A 61 -10.06 -6.35 -9.15
C PRO A 61 -10.44 -6.11 -10.62
N PRO A 62 -11.45 -5.27 -10.90
CA PRO A 62 -11.98 -5.05 -12.27
C PRO A 62 -11.00 -4.37 -13.23
N PHE A 63 -9.81 -3.99 -12.76
CA PHE A 63 -8.75 -3.38 -13.57
C PHE A 63 -7.66 -4.37 -13.98
N LEU A 64 -7.72 -5.63 -13.52
CA LEU A 64 -6.80 -6.71 -13.92
C LEU A 64 -7.44 -7.69 -14.92
N SER A 65 -8.71 -7.47 -15.29
CA SER A 65 -9.47 -8.32 -16.20
C SER A 65 -9.42 -7.82 -17.66
N ALA A 66 -8.43 -6.99 -18.02
CA ALA A 66 -8.23 -6.43 -19.36
C ALA A 66 -7.16 -7.20 -20.13
#